data_AF-A0A8J6AIX8-F1
#
_entry.id   AF-A0A8J6AIX8-F1
#
_cell.length_a   1.000
_cell.length_b   1.000
_cell.length_c   1.000
_cell.angle_alpha   90.00
_cell.angle_beta   90.00
_cell.angle_gamma   90.00
#
_symmetry.space_group_name_H-M   'P 1'
#
loop_
_entity.id
_entity.type
_entity.pdbx_description
1 polymer ?
#
loop_
_entity_poly.entity_id
_entity_poly.type
_entity_poly.pdbx_seq_one_letter_code
_entity_poly.pdbx_strand_id
1 'polypeptide(L)'
;PGQTPACLRWGQSKSGQTLGLGLRASAAGRAVGRRGTWASLSTDDVGCVVPSECLRACGAEIGCSNIAYPKLVMELMPIGLRGLMIAVMMAALMSSLTSIFNSSSTLFTMDIWRRLRPRASERELLLVGRLVIVALIGVSVAWIPVLQGSNSGQLFIYMQSVTSSLAPPVTAVFILGIFWQRANEQGTFWGLMVGLAVGATRMVLEFLHPTPPCGDPDTRPAILSSFHYLHFAIALFLLSGAVVVAGSLLTPPPHRVQIENLTWWTLSQDPRLGAKAGTAQAPQKHAFWARICCFNAILLMCVNIFFYAYFA
;
A
#
# COMPACT_ATOMS: atom_id res chain seq x y z
N PRO A 1 35.49 -15.20 -0.94
CA PRO A 1 34.59 -16.01 -1.81
C PRO A 1 33.46 -16.64 -0.99
N GLY A 2 32.23 -16.20 -1.23
CA GLY A 2 31.03 -16.82 -0.67
C GLY A 2 30.34 -16.01 0.43
N GLN A 3 29.91 -14.78 0.13
CA GLN A 3 28.80 -14.18 0.86
C GLN A 3 27.58 -15.10 0.66
N THR A 4 27.13 -15.75 1.73
CA THR A 4 25.87 -16.49 1.71
C THR A 4 24.75 -15.50 1.36
N PRO A 5 23.97 -15.76 0.30
CA PRO A 5 22.90 -14.86 -0.13
C PRO A 5 21.85 -14.70 0.97
N ALA A 6 21.35 -13.47 1.13
CA ALA A 6 20.38 -13.11 2.17
C ALA A 6 19.09 -13.98 2.16
N CYS A 7 18.76 -14.62 1.03
CA CYS A 7 17.67 -15.58 0.92
C CYS A 7 17.85 -16.83 1.81
N LEU A 8 19.07 -17.36 1.94
CA LEU A 8 19.34 -18.47 2.85
C LEU A 8 19.13 -18.07 4.30
N ARG A 9 19.38 -16.79 4.65
CA ARG A 9 19.25 -16.29 6.02
C ARG A 9 17.78 -16.11 6.45
N TRP A 10 16.90 -15.74 5.53
CA TRP A 10 15.44 -15.66 5.78
C TRP A 10 14.75 -17.04 5.80
N GLY A 11 15.17 -17.97 4.94
CA GLY A 11 14.73 -19.37 5.02
C GLY A 11 15.21 -20.08 6.30
N GLN A 12 16.45 -19.80 6.72
CA GLN A 12 17.00 -20.30 7.99
C GLN A 12 16.39 -19.62 9.22
N SER A 13 15.99 -18.35 9.16
CA SER A 13 15.37 -17.67 10.31
C SER A 13 13.96 -18.20 10.63
N LYS A 14 13.21 -18.67 9.63
CA LYS A 14 11.95 -19.41 9.88
C LYS A 14 12.18 -20.88 10.28
N SER A 15 13.28 -21.49 9.85
CA SER A 15 13.67 -22.84 10.28
C SER A 15 14.37 -22.87 11.65
N GLY A 16 14.90 -21.73 12.12
CA GLY A 16 15.71 -21.63 13.34
C GLY A 16 14.90 -21.51 14.64
N GLN A 17 13.60 -21.24 14.57
CA GLN A 17 12.72 -21.26 15.75
C GLN A 17 12.14 -22.66 16.04
N THR A 18 12.42 -23.67 15.20
CA THR A 18 11.95 -25.06 15.40
C THR A 18 13.09 -26.08 15.61
N LEU A 19 14.34 -25.64 15.73
CA LEU A 19 15.48 -26.53 16.00
C LEU A 19 15.84 -26.53 17.49
N GLY A 20 14.93 -27.12 18.26
CA GLY A 20 15.13 -27.48 19.66
C GLY A 20 14.66 -28.91 19.99
N LEU A 21 14.45 -29.78 19.00
CA LEU A 21 14.29 -31.21 19.23
C LEU A 21 14.60 -31.96 17.93
N GLY A 22 15.80 -32.55 17.88
CA GLY A 22 16.27 -33.28 16.73
C GLY A 22 15.49 -34.58 16.51
N LEU A 23 15.21 -34.90 15.26
CA LEU A 23 15.27 -36.26 14.73
C LEU A 23 15.13 -36.26 13.20
N ARG A 24 16.28 -36.50 12.54
CA ARG A 24 16.46 -37.22 11.28
C ARG A 24 15.44 -36.96 10.17
N ALA A 25 15.78 -36.02 9.29
CA ALA A 25 15.38 -36.10 7.89
C ALA A 25 16.08 -37.33 7.27
N SER A 26 15.33 -38.42 7.10
CA SER A 26 15.68 -39.48 6.16
C SER A 26 14.39 -40.04 5.57
N ALA A 27 14.26 -39.90 4.26
CA ALA A 27 13.57 -40.79 3.34
C ALA A 27 12.30 -41.48 3.88
N ALA A 28 11.13 -40.89 3.60
CA ALA A 28 9.86 -41.60 3.68
C ALA A 28 8.87 -41.10 2.62
N GLY A 29 9.21 -41.33 1.35
CA GLY A 29 8.18 -41.54 0.35
C GLY A 29 7.50 -42.89 0.60
N ARG A 30 6.16 -42.91 0.57
CA ARG A 30 5.22 -44.04 0.74
C ARG A 30 5.02 -44.59 2.17
N ALA A 31 3.86 -44.26 2.76
CA ALA A 31 2.98 -45.25 3.40
C ALA A 31 1.55 -44.71 3.59
N VAL A 32 0.58 -45.52 3.17
CA VAL A 32 -0.87 -45.36 3.22
C VAL A 32 -1.41 -45.62 4.63
N GLY A 33 -2.46 -44.92 5.08
CA GLY A 33 -3.24 -45.37 6.27
C GLY A 33 -4.29 -44.40 6.87
N ARG A 34 -5.51 -44.41 6.31
CA ARG A 34 -6.83 -43.92 6.79
C ARG A 34 -6.99 -43.47 8.28
N ARG A 35 -7.45 -42.22 8.49
CA ARG A 35 -8.79 -41.83 9.06
C ARG A 35 -8.84 -40.31 9.33
N GLY A 36 -9.88 -39.64 8.79
CA GLY A 36 -10.34 -38.32 9.24
C GLY A 36 -9.80 -37.11 8.46
N THR A 37 -10.40 -36.82 7.29
CA THR A 37 -10.67 -35.52 6.62
C THR A 37 -9.74 -34.29 6.69
N TRP A 38 -8.60 -34.31 7.38
CA TRP A 38 -7.70 -33.16 7.53
C TRP A 38 -6.40 -33.30 6.71
N ALA A 39 -6.26 -34.39 5.95
CA ALA A 39 -5.04 -34.75 5.22
C ALA A 39 -4.98 -34.23 3.77
N SER A 40 -5.80 -33.25 3.38
CA SER A 40 -5.83 -32.74 1.99
C SER A 40 -5.13 -31.41 1.78
N LEU A 41 -4.70 -30.71 2.84
CA LEU A 41 -3.86 -29.53 2.66
C LEU A 41 -2.45 -30.02 2.30
N SER A 42 -2.24 -30.38 1.04
CA SER A 42 -0.89 -30.64 0.54
C SER A 42 -0.11 -29.34 0.72
N THR A 43 0.72 -29.29 1.76
CA THR A 43 1.68 -28.20 1.99
C THR A 43 2.56 -27.98 0.76
N ASP A 44 2.70 -29.02 -0.07
CA ASP A 44 3.38 -28.99 -1.38
C ASP A 44 2.74 -28.05 -2.40
N ASP A 45 1.44 -27.77 -2.31
CA ASP A 45 0.67 -27.02 -3.32
C ASP A 45 0.63 -25.50 -3.05
N VAL A 46 0.91 -25.09 -1.80
CA VAL A 46 0.82 -23.69 -1.35
C VAL A 46 2.15 -23.22 -0.76
N GLY A 47 2.89 -24.12 -0.11
CA GLY A 47 4.19 -23.89 0.50
C GLY A 47 5.36 -24.47 -0.29
N CYS A 48 5.19 -24.66 -1.60
CA CYS A 48 6.26 -25.12 -2.48
C CYS A 48 7.52 -24.23 -2.30
N VAL A 49 8.67 -24.88 -2.13
CA VAL A 49 9.98 -24.23 -2.01
C VAL A 49 10.79 -24.40 -3.29
N VAL A 50 10.45 -25.40 -4.10
CA VAL A 50 11.16 -25.73 -5.35
C VAL A 50 10.55 -24.97 -6.52
N PRO A 51 11.33 -24.14 -7.26
CA PRO A 51 10.81 -23.29 -8.34
C PRO A 51 10.02 -24.03 -9.42
N SER A 52 10.48 -25.22 -9.82
CA SER A 52 9.81 -26.03 -10.87
C SER A 52 8.45 -26.58 -10.45
N GLU A 53 8.26 -26.86 -9.16
CA GLU A 53 6.98 -27.31 -8.62
C GLU A 53 6.03 -26.13 -8.43
N CYS A 54 6.54 -25.00 -7.93
CA CYS A 54 5.77 -23.76 -7.83
C CYS A 54 5.28 -23.26 -9.19
N LEU A 55 6.13 -23.33 -10.23
CA LEU A 55 5.76 -22.92 -11.58
C LEU A 55 4.60 -23.79 -12.13
N ARG A 56 4.60 -25.10 -11.83
CA ARG A 56 3.51 -26.01 -12.22
C ARG A 56 2.23 -25.78 -11.43
N ALA A 57 2.33 -25.50 -10.14
CA ALA A 57 1.18 -25.37 -9.24
C ALA A 57 0.48 -24.01 -9.36
N CYS A 58 1.23 -22.91 -9.50
CA CYS A 58 0.67 -21.55 -9.48
C CYS A 58 1.22 -20.60 -10.54
N GLY A 59 2.12 -21.05 -11.43
CA GLY A 59 2.69 -20.20 -12.48
C GLY A 59 3.67 -19.14 -11.96
N ALA A 60 4.19 -19.30 -10.74
CA ALA A 60 5.18 -18.41 -10.14
C ALA A 60 6.33 -19.23 -9.55
N GLU A 61 7.57 -18.79 -9.74
CA GLU A 61 8.77 -19.53 -9.31
C GLU A 61 9.12 -19.32 -7.83
N ILE A 62 8.60 -18.25 -7.22
CA ILE A 62 9.04 -17.73 -5.91
C ILE A 62 8.00 -18.04 -4.80
N GLY A 63 6.96 -18.82 -5.13
CA GLY A 63 5.97 -19.34 -4.19
C GLY A 63 4.52 -18.95 -4.50
N CYS A 64 3.57 -19.70 -3.95
CA CYS A 64 2.14 -19.59 -4.25
C CYS A 64 1.33 -18.80 -3.19
N SER A 65 1.96 -17.84 -2.51
CA SER A 65 1.37 -17.14 -1.36
C SER A 65 0.07 -16.39 -1.70
N ASN A 66 -0.07 -15.86 -2.91
CA ASN A 66 -1.25 -15.06 -3.31
C ASN A 66 -2.53 -15.91 -3.44
N ILE A 67 -2.39 -17.20 -3.77
CA ILE A 67 -3.54 -18.12 -3.95
C ILE A 67 -3.85 -18.96 -2.71
N ALA A 68 -3.01 -18.86 -1.67
CA ALA A 68 -3.12 -19.64 -0.45
C ALA A 68 -4.50 -19.50 0.21
N TYR A 69 -4.96 -18.26 0.38
CA TYR A 69 -6.22 -17.99 1.08
C TYR A 69 -7.47 -18.45 0.30
N PRO A 70 -7.63 -18.12 -1.00
CA PRO A 70 -8.71 -18.68 -1.81
C PRO A 70 -8.70 -20.22 -1.84
N LYS A 71 -7.52 -20.85 -1.94
CA LYS A 71 -7.40 -22.31 -2.00
C LYS A 71 -7.84 -22.96 -0.69
N LEU A 72 -7.43 -22.39 0.46
CA LEU A 72 -7.87 -22.82 1.78
C LEU A 72 -9.40 -22.75 1.93
N VAL A 73 -10.01 -21.65 1.48
CA VAL A 73 -11.47 -21.45 1.49
C VAL A 73 -12.20 -22.51 0.66
N MET A 74 -11.64 -22.90 -0.49
CA MET A 74 -12.25 -23.88 -1.39
C MET A 74 -12.15 -25.31 -0.88
N GLU A 75 -11.08 -25.64 -0.14
CA GLU A 75 -10.78 -27.00 0.32
C GLU A 75 -11.35 -27.31 1.70
N LEU A 76 -11.35 -26.36 2.64
CA LEU A 76 -11.74 -26.63 4.04
C LEU A 76 -13.23 -26.39 4.32
N MET A 77 -13.90 -25.53 3.55
CA MET A 77 -15.26 -25.12 3.91
C MET A 77 -16.34 -26.03 3.31
N PRO A 78 -17.40 -26.32 4.09
CA PRO A 78 -18.49 -27.16 3.64
C PRO A 78 -19.27 -26.48 2.50
N ILE A 79 -19.94 -27.32 1.71
CA ILE A 79 -20.89 -26.90 0.69
C ILE A 79 -21.94 -25.94 1.28
N GLY A 80 -22.24 -24.85 0.56
CA GLY A 80 -23.03 -23.73 1.08
C GLY A 80 -22.16 -22.59 1.63
N LEU A 81 -21.37 -22.82 2.68
CA LEU A 81 -20.47 -21.79 3.24
C LEU A 81 -19.35 -21.39 2.27
N ARG A 82 -18.86 -22.35 1.47
CA ARG A 82 -17.93 -22.07 0.38
C ARG A 82 -18.48 -21.03 -0.60
N GLY A 83 -19.73 -21.17 -1.03
CA GLY A 83 -20.37 -20.24 -1.97
C GLY A 83 -20.58 -18.86 -1.34
N LEU A 84 -21.03 -18.82 -0.08
CA LEU A 84 -21.17 -17.59 0.69
C LEU A 84 -19.84 -16.82 0.77
N MET A 85 -18.74 -17.52 1.08
CA MET A 85 -17.45 -16.88 1.28
C MET A 85 -16.85 -16.33 -0.03
N ILE A 86 -16.98 -17.05 -1.14
CA ILE A 86 -16.58 -16.53 -2.45
C ILE A 86 -17.42 -15.29 -2.82
N ALA A 87 -18.73 -15.33 -2.56
CA ALA A 87 -19.60 -14.18 -2.82
C ALA A 87 -19.21 -12.96 -1.99
N VAL A 88 -18.91 -13.14 -0.69
CA VAL A 88 -18.43 -12.06 0.20
C VAL A 88 -17.09 -11.51 -0.28
N MET A 89 -16.14 -12.36 -0.68
CA MET A 89 -14.85 -11.91 -1.22
C MET A 89 -15.03 -11.08 -2.50
N MET A 90 -15.86 -11.54 -3.44
CA MET A 90 -16.15 -10.79 -4.67
C MET A 90 -16.85 -9.46 -4.38
N ALA A 91 -17.83 -9.45 -3.46
CA ALA A 91 -18.52 -8.23 -3.05
C ALA A 91 -17.57 -7.22 -2.39
N ALA A 92 -16.67 -7.68 -1.51
CA ALA A 92 -15.66 -6.85 -0.86
C ALA A 92 -14.70 -6.24 -1.89
N LEU A 93 -14.20 -7.04 -2.84
CA LEU A 93 -13.34 -6.57 -3.93
C LEU A 93 -14.03 -5.50 -4.78
N MET A 94 -15.28 -5.74 -5.19
CA MET A 94 -16.06 -4.77 -5.97
C MET A 94 -16.28 -3.45 -5.22
N SER A 95 -16.52 -3.51 -3.90
CA SER A 95 -16.66 -2.32 -3.06
C SER A 95 -15.38 -1.49 -3.00
N SER A 96 -14.23 -2.12 -2.74
CA SER A 96 -12.94 -1.44 -2.71
C SER A 96 -12.56 -0.83 -4.07
N LEU A 97 -12.75 -1.58 -5.16
CA LEU A 97 -12.49 -1.07 -6.51
C LEU A 97 -13.37 0.13 -6.86
N THR A 98 -14.67 0.06 -6.53
CA THR A 98 -15.61 1.16 -6.75
C THR A 98 -15.19 2.41 -5.97
N SER A 99 -14.78 2.25 -4.71
CA SER A 99 -14.32 3.37 -3.87
C SER A 99 -13.04 4.04 -4.41
N ILE A 100 -12.07 3.24 -4.87
CA ILE A 100 -10.82 3.74 -5.44
C ILE A 100 -11.11 4.52 -6.72
N PHE A 101 -11.83 3.94 -7.67
CA PHE A 101 -12.13 4.60 -8.95
C PHE A 101 -12.98 5.87 -8.78
N ASN A 102 -13.95 5.86 -7.86
CA ASN A 102 -14.78 7.04 -7.60
C ASN A 102 -13.98 8.18 -6.96
N SER A 103 -13.09 7.86 -6.01
CA SER A 103 -12.21 8.85 -5.39
C SER A 103 -11.22 9.44 -6.40
N SER A 104 -10.57 8.59 -7.21
CA SER A 104 -9.64 9.03 -8.25
C SER A 104 -10.31 9.88 -9.34
N SER A 105 -11.53 9.52 -9.75
CA SER A 105 -12.34 10.33 -10.68
C SER A 105 -12.68 11.70 -10.09
N THR A 106 -13.00 11.76 -8.80
CA THR A 106 -13.29 13.04 -8.12
C THR A 106 -12.05 13.91 -8.04
N LEU A 107 -10.89 13.35 -7.68
CA LEU A 107 -9.61 14.07 -7.70
C LEU A 107 -9.31 14.61 -9.09
N PHE A 108 -9.44 13.80 -10.14
CA PHE A 108 -9.19 14.27 -11.50
C PHE A 108 -10.16 15.38 -11.94
N THR A 109 -11.46 15.23 -11.67
CA THR A 109 -12.46 16.22 -12.09
C THR A 109 -12.38 17.53 -11.32
N MET A 110 -12.16 17.47 -10.00
CA MET A 110 -12.12 18.66 -9.14
C MET A 110 -10.75 19.34 -9.15
N ASP A 111 -9.65 18.58 -9.12
CA ASP A 111 -8.31 19.17 -8.99
C ASP A 111 -7.68 19.49 -10.34
N ILE A 112 -7.97 18.73 -11.40
CA ILE A 112 -7.38 18.92 -12.73
C ILE A 112 -8.39 19.57 -13.68
N TRP A 113 -9.54 18.94 -13.91
CA TRP A 113 -10.49 19.41 -14.92
C TRP A 113 -11.07 20.78 -14.59
N ARG A 114 -11.43 21.03 -13.33
CA ARG A 114 -11.97 22.32 -12.90
C ARG A 114 -10.93 23.45 -12.94
N ARG A 115 -9.64 23.14 -12.78
CA ARG A 115 -8.54 24.12 -12.98
C ARG A 115 -8.36 24.44 -14.46
N LEU A 116 -8.42 23.43 -15.34
CA LEU A 116 -8.28 23.62 -16.78
C LEU A 116 -9.49 24.33 -17.41
N ARG A 117 -10.70 24.02 -16.94
CA ARG A 117 -11.96 24.64 -17.38
C ARG A 117 -12.76 25.20 -16.18
N PRO A 118 -12.44 26.41 -15.71
CA PRO A 118 -13.06 27.01 -14.53
C PRO A 118 -14.59 27.20 -14.60
N ARG A 119 -15.14 27.26 -15.83
CA ARG A 119 -16.58 27.41 -16.10
C ARG A 119 -17.27 26.11 -16.52
N ALA A 120 -16.73 24.94 -16.14
CA ALA A 120 -17.36 23.66 -16.43
C ALA A 120 -18.73 23.55 -15.74
N SER A 121 -19.73 23.05 -16.46
CA SER A 121 -21.06 22.79 -15.89
C SER A 121 -21.05 21.53 -15.00
N GLU A 122 -21.97 21.41 -14.05
CA GLU A 122 -22.06 20.21 -13.20
C GLU A 122 -22.29 18.93 -14.02
N ARG A 123 -23.12 19.01 -15.07
CA ARG A 123 -23.37 17.89 -15.98
C ARG A 123 -22.10 17.44 -16.71
N GLU A 124 -21.29 18.40 -17.15
CA GLU A 124 -20.00 18.12 -17.76
C GLU A 124 -19.05 17.43 -16.79
N LEU A 125 -18.98 17.91 -15.54
CA LEU A 125 -18.13 17.33 -14.50
C LEU A 125 -18.49 15.86 -14.22
N LEU A 126 -19.78 15.54 -14.18
CA LEU A 126 -20.27 14.17 -13.99
C LEU A 126 -19.97 13.28 -15.21
N LEU A 127 -20.08 13.80 -16.43
CA LEU A 127 -19.75 13.05 -17.65
C LEU A 127 -18.25 12.76 -17.73
N VAL A 128 -17.40 13.76 -17.46
CA VAL A 128 -15.94 13.59 -17.43
C VAL A 128 -15.54 12.60 -16.34
N GLY A 129 -16.15 12.67 -15.16
CA GLY A 129 -15.89 11.70 -14.09
C GLY A 129 -16.17 10.25 -14.52
N ARG A 130 -17.33 10.00 -15.15
CA ARG A 130 -17.65 8.67 -15.67
C ARG A 130 -16.66 8.20 -16.75
N LEU A 131 -16.23 9.10 -17.64
CA LEU A 131 -15.23 8.79 -18.66
C LEU A 131 -13.88 8.42 -18.05
N VAL A 132 -13.45 9.16 -17.02
CA VAL A 132 -12.21 8.89 -16.28
C VAL A 132 -12.27 7.51 -15.62
N ILE A 133 -13.40 7.12 -15.02
CA ILE A 133 -13.58 5.77 -14.45
C ILE A 133 -13.35 4.70 -15.52
N VAL A 134 -13.97 4.83 -16.69
CA VAL A 134 -13.80 3.87 -17.80
C VAL A 134 -12.35 3.81 -18.26
N ALA A 135 -11.69 4.97 -18.39
CA ALA A 135 -10.27 5.04 -18.75
C ALA A 135 -9.38 4.37 -17.69
N LEU A 136 -9.61 4.61 -16.40
CA LEU A 136 -8.86 4.01 -15.30
C LEU A 136 -9.03 2.49 -15.25
N ILE A 137 -10.23 1.98 -15.52
CA ILE A 137 -10.48 0.53 -15.65
C ILE A 137 -9.67 -0.04 -16.81
N GLY A 138 -9.67 0.63 -17.97
CA GLY A 138 -8.89 0.22 -19.14
C GLY A 138 -7.39 0.14 -18.84
N VAL A 139 -6.83 1.16 -18.20
CA VAL A 139 -5.41 1.18 -17.78
C VAL A 139 -5.11 0.08 -16.75
N SER A 140 -6.02 -0.15 -15.80
CA SER A 140 -5.85 -1.19 -14.78
C SER A 140 -5.78 -2.60 -15.39
N VAL A 141 -6.63 -2.89 -16.38
CA VAL A 141 -6.61 -4.16 -17.11
C VAL A 141 -5.34 -4.29 -17.96
N ALA A 142 -4.93 -3.21 -18.63
CA ALA A 142 -3.69 -3.18 -19.41
C ALA A 142 -2.43 -3.38 -18.55
N TRP A 143 -2.50 -3.12 -17.24
CA TRP A 143 -1.39 -3.27 -16.30
C TRP A 143 -1.22 -4.70 -15.75
N ILE A 144 -2.22 -5.58 -15.89
CA ILE A 144 -2.17 -6.98 -15.45
C ILE A 144 -0.94 -7.75 -16.00
N PRO A 145 -0.61 -7.73 -17.30
CA PRO A 145 0.55 -8.46 -17.82
C PRO A 145 1.88 -7.95 -17.24
N VAL A 146 1.96 -6.66 -16.90
CA VAL A 146 3.16 -6.07 -16.28
C VAL A 146 3.40 -6.68 -14.89
N LEU A 147 2.33 -6.86 -14.10
CA LEU A 147 2.40 -7.54 -12.79
C LEU A 147 2.81 -9.00 -12.92
N GLN A 148 2.39 -9.68 -13.98
CA GLN A 148 2.78 -11.07 -14.24
C GLN A 148 4.24 -11.20 -14.69
N GLY A 149 4.81 -10.16 -15.31
CA GLY A 149 6.21 -10.13 -15.74
C GLY A 149 7.19 -9.82 -14.61
N SER A 150 6.81 -9.06 -13.59
CA SER A 150 7.67 -8.67 -12.45
C SER A 150 7.68 -9.69 -11.30
N ASN A 151 7.45 -10.97 -11.62
CA ASN A 151 6.85 -12.02 -10.79
C ASN A 151 7.68 -12.53 -9.59
N SER A 152 8.04 -11.67 -8.64
CA SER A 152 8.30 -12.12 -7.26
C SER A 152 6.96 -12.51 -6.64
N GLY A 153 6.76 -13.80 -6.30
CA GLY A 153 5.52 -14.48 -5.87
C GLY A 153 4.80 -13.94 -4.62
N GLN A 154 5.02 -12.67 -4.28
CA GLN A 154 4.45 -11.93 -3.16
C GLN A 154 3.95 -10.56 -3.66
N LEU A 155 2.71 -10.51 -4.16
CA LEU A 155 2.09 -9.29 -4.70
C LEU A 155 2.05 -8.17 -3.64
N PHE A 156 1.91 -8.56 -2.37
CA PHE A 156 1.91 -7.65 -1.24
C PHE A 156 3.23 -6.87 -1.10
N ILE A 157 4.38 -7.54 -1.29
CA ILE A 157 5.68 -6.87 -1.19
C ILE A 157 5.85 -5.87 -2.33
N TYR A 158 5.39 -6.20 -3.53
CA TYR A 158 5.38 -5.27 -4.66
C TYR A 158 4.51 -4.03 -4.37
N MET A 159 3.26 -4.23 -3.93
CA MET A 159 2.36 -3.11 -3.58
C MET A 159 2.96 -2.23 -2.47
N GLN A 160 3.58 -2.85 -1.47
CA GLN A 160 4.21 -2.14 -0.37
C GLN A 160 5.46 -1.39 -0.83
N SER A 161 6.28 -1.97 -1.71
CA SER A 161 7.48 -1.32 -2.26
C SER A 161 7.11 -0.06 -3.04
N VAL A 162 6.10 -0.13 -3.92
CA VAL A 162 5.58 1.02 -4.66
C VAL A 162 5.04 2.09 -3.71
N THR A 163 4.20 1.69 -2.74
CA THR A 163 3.64 2.61 -1.75
C THR A 163 4.74 3.28 -0.93
N SER A 164 5.77 2.53 -0.52
CA SER A 164 6.91 3.01 0.25
C SER A 164 7.81 3.98 -0.51
N SER A 165 7.71 4.01 -1.84
CA SER A 165 8.44 4.97 -2.70
C SER A 165 7.68 6.27 -2.93
N LEU A 166 6.34 6.27 -2.80
CA LEU A 166 5.48 7.42 -3.13
C LEU A 166 4.84 8.09 -1.90
N ALA A 167 4.48 7.34 -0.86
CA ALA A 167 3.81 7.86 0.33
C ALA A 167 4.69 8.75 1.23
N PRO A 168 5.98 8.45 1.46
CA PRO A 168 6.79 9.21 2.45
C PRO A 168 6.96 10.71 2.17
N PRO A 169 7.16 11.17 0.92
CA PRO A 169 7.22 12.61 0.64
C PRO A 169 5.92 13.35 0.98
N VAL A 170 4.78 12.72 0.69
CA VAL A 170 3.46 13.28 0.96
C VAL A 170 3.24 13.39 2.46
N THR A 171 3.56 12.34 3.23
CA THR A 171 3.42 12.37 4.69
C THR A 171 4.36 13.39 5.34
N ALA A 172 5.59 13.55 4.85
CA ALA A 172 6.52 14.57 5.35
C ALA A 172 5.96 15.98 5.19
N VAL A 173 5.42 16.30 4.01
CA VAL A 173 4.76 17.58 3.74
C VAL A 173 3.55 17.80 4.65
N PHE A 174 2.67 16.80 4.81
CA PHE A 174 1.48 16.95 5.65
C PHE A 174 1.84 17.16 7.13
N ILE A 175 2.80 16.40 7.66
CA ILE A 175 3.25 16.56 9.05
C ILE A 175 3.84 17.95 9.26
N LEU A 176 4.73 18.40 8.37
CA LEU A 176 5.32 19.74 8.48
C LEU A 176 4.27 20.84 8.29
N GLY A 177 3.33 20.67 7.36
CA GLY A 177 2.26 21.63 7.12
C GLY A 177 1.31 21.80 8.32
N ILE A 178 1.06 20.74 9.09
CA ILE A 178 0.18 20.82 10.28
C ILE A 178 0.92 21.37 11.50
N PHE A 179 2.16 20.92 11.75
CA PHE A 179 2.86 21.23 13.00
C PHE A 179 3.81 22.42 12.91
N TRP A 180 4.23 22.84 11.71
CA TRP A 180 5.23 23.89 11.52
C TRP A 180 4.67 25.09 10.75
N GLN A 181 4.43 26.18 11.49
CA GLN A 181 3.88 27.44 10.93
C GLN A 181 4.75 28.10 9.85
N ARG A 182 6.02 27.72 9.75
CA ARG A 182 6.96 28.29 8.79
C ARG A 182 7.02 27.49 7.48
N ALA A 183 6.27 26.41 7.32
CA ALA A 183 6.22 25.66 6.08
C ALA A 183 5.64 26.52 4.95
N ASN A 184 6.45 26.77 3.92
CA ASN A 184 6.08 27.60 2.76
C ASN A 184 5.58 26.78 1.57
N GLU A 185 4.82 27.40 0.67
CA GLU A 185 4.39 26.77 -0.59
C GLU A 185 5.59 26.31 -1.44
N GLN A 186 6.61 27.17 -1.57
CA GLN A 186 7.80 26.87 -2.36
C GLN A 186 8.63 25.73 -1.75
N GLY A 187 8.85 25.75 -0.43
CA GLY A 187 9.56 24.66 0.27
C GLY A 187 8.82 23.34 0.16
N THR A 188 7.50 23.37 0.31
CA THR A 188 6.62 22.22 0.14
C THR A 188 6.67 21.66 -1.28
N PHE A 189 6.57 22.52 -2.29
CA PHE A 189 6.63 22.13 -3.70
C PHE A 189 7.95 21.43 -4.05
N TRP A 190 9.09 22.05 -3.70
CA TRP A 190 10.40 21.46 -3.97
C TRP A 190 10.67 20.19 -3.16
N GLY A 191 10.24 20.14 -1.90
CA GLY A 191 10.35 18.94 -1.07
C GLY A 191 9.56 17.76 -1.63
N LEU A 192 8.34 18.01 -2.12
CA LEU A 192 7.52 17.00 -2.79
C LEU A 192 8.14 16.56 -4.12
N MET A 193 8.63 17.50 -4.94
CA MET A 193 9.26 17.19 -6.22
C MET A 193 10.54 16.38 -6.08
N VAL A 194 11.44 16.75 -5.16
CA VAL A 194 12.66 15.98 -4.89
C VAL A 194 12.34 14.60 -4.34
N GLY A 195 11.41 14.51 -3.37
CA GLY A 195 10.96 13.23 -2.83
C GLY A 195 10.35 12.32 -3.90
N LEU A 196 9.48 12.86 -4.76
CA LEU A 196 8.88 12.12 -5.86
C LEU A 196 9.92 11.68 -6.89
N ALA A 197 10.88 12.54 -7.25
CA ALA A 197 11.93 12.21 -8.20
C ALA A 197 12.83 11.07 -7.68
N VAL A 198 13.24 11.11 -6.41
CA VAL A 198 14.06 10.06 -5.79
C VAL A 198 13.26 8.75 -5.66
N GLY A 199 12.00 8.83 -5.24
CA GLY A 199 11.09 7.68 -5.17
C GLY A 199 10.83 7.04 -6.55
N ALA A 200 10.56 7.86 -7.57
CA ALA A 200 10.36 7.40 -8.94
C ALA A 200 11.63 6.79 -9.53
N THR A 201 12.80 7.35 -9.24
CA THR A 201 14.09 6.78 -9.67
C THR A 201 14.27 5.38 -9.10
N ARG A 202 13.96 5.18 -7.81
CA ARG A 202 13.96 3.83 -7.20
C ARG A 202 12.97 2.91 -7.90
N MET A 203 11.73 3.36 -8.10
CA MET A 203 10.68 2.55 -8.74
C MET A 203 11.10 2.09 -10.14
N VAL A 204 11.70 2.99 -10.95
CA VAL A 204 12.23 2.65 -12.27
C VAL A 204 13.41 1.68 -12.16
N LEU A 205 14.33 1.86 -11.21
CA LEU A 205 15.45 0.94 -11.01
C LEU A 205 14.99 -0.47 -10.61
N GLU A 206 13.96 -0.57 -9.76
CA GLU A 206 13.35 -1.83 -9.32
C GLU A 206 12.59 -2.52 -10.47
N PHE A 207 12.00 -1.75 -11.36
CA PHE A 207 11.38 -2.26 -12.58
C PHE A 207 12.42 -2.76 -13.60
N LEU A 208 13.53 -2.04 -13.78
CA LEU A 208 14.60 -2.41 -14.72
C LEU A 208 15.48 -3.57 -14.21
N HIS A 209 15.67 -3.68 -12.90
CA HIS A 209 16.49 -4.72 -12.27
C HIS A 209 15.64 -5.54 -11.29
N PRO A 210 14.79 -6.45 -11.81
CA PRO A 210 14.00 -7.33 -10.96
C PRO A 210 14.90 -8.18 -10.07
N THR A 211 14.38 -8.61 -8.92
CA THR A 211 15.10 -9.49 -8.00
C THR A 211 15.50 -10.78 -8.73
N PRO A 212 16.80 -11.09 -8.85
CA PRO A 212 17.22 -12.32 -9.50
C PRO A 212 16.76 -13.54 -8.68
N PRO A 213 16.51 -14.68 -9.34
CA PRO A 213 16.19 -15.92 -8.65
C PRO A 213 17.33 -16.37 -7.73
N CYS A 214 16.98 -17.13 -6.70
CA CYS A 214 17.92 -17.64 -5.70
C CYS A 214 19.03 -18.47 -6.37
N GLY A 215 20.26 -17.96 -6.38
CA GLY A 215 21.43 -18.67 -6.90
C GLY A 215 22.20 -17.90 -7.98
N ASP A 216 21.59 -16.88 -8.58
CA ASP A 216 22.25 -16.03 -9.58
C ASP A 216 22.99 -14.84 -8.94
N PRO A 217 24.09 -14.36 -9.55
CA PRO A 217 24.80 -13.19 -9.07
C PRO A 217 23.90 -11.94 -9.12
N ASP A 218 23.86 -11.19 -8.02
CA ASP A 218 23.02 -10.00 -7.90
C ASP A 218 23.59 -8.85 -8.77
N THR A 219 22.97 -8.60 -9.91
CA THR A 219 23.34 -7.51 -10.84
C THR A 219 22.74 -6.16 -10.44
N ARG A 220 21.96 -6.10 -9.35
CA ARG A 220 21.32 -4.86 -8.89
C ARG A 220 22.38 -3.87 -8.38
N PRO A 221 22.23 -2.56 -8.65
CA PRO A 221 23.11 -1.55 -8.07
C PRO A 221 23.09 -1.64 -6.54
N ALA A 222 24.25 -1.42 -5.89
CA ALA A 222 24.43 -1.62 -4.45
C ALA A 222 23.40 -0.85 -3.57
N ILE A 223 22.88 0.26 -4.07
CA ILE A 223 21.83 1.08 -3.44
C ILE A 223 20.49 0.32 -3.35
N LEU A 224 20.20 -0.57 -4.31
CA LEU A 224 18.97 -1.36 -4.36
C LEU A 224 19.12 -2.71 -3.65
N SER A 225 20.30 -3.34 -3.73
CA SER A 225 20.57 -4.63 -3.08
C SER A 225 20.74 -4.52 -1.55
N SER A 226 21.35 -3.41 -1.07
CA SER A 226 21.69 -3.26 0.36
C SER A 226 20.55 -2.65 1.20
N PHE A 227 19.64 -1.87 0.60
CA PHE A 227 18.60 -1.14 1.33
C PHE A 227 17.21 -1.74 1.11
N HIS A 228 16.69 -2.34 2.17
CA HIS A 228 15.29 -2.79 2.23
C HIS A 228 14.33 -1.61 1.98
N TYR A 229 13.22 -1.84 1.29
CA TYR A 229 12.27 -0.79 0.88
C TYR A 229 11.75 0.04 2.05
N LEU A 230 11.60 -0.57 3.23
CA LEU A 230 11.14 0.13 4.44
C LEU A 230 12.17 1.13 4.98
N HIS A 231 13.47 0.79 4.94
CA HIS A 231 14.53 1.71 5.37
C HIS A 231 14.68 2.87 4.39
N PHE A 232 14.51 2.59 3.09
CA PHE A 232 14.47 3.64 2.07
C PHE A 232 13.30 4.61 2.29
N ALA A 233 12.12 4.11 2.67
CA ALA A 233 10.96 4.96 2.96
C ALA A 233 11.25 5.97 4.09
N ILE A 234 11.92 5.53 5.16
CA ILE A 234 12.33 6.41 6.27
C ILE A 234 13.36 7.45 5.77
N ALA A 235 14.35 7.01 4.99
CA ALA A 235 15.35 7.92 4.42
C ALA A 235 14.69 8.97 3.50
N LEU A 236 13.71 8.55 2.70
CA LEU A 236 12.97 9.43 1.78
C LEU A 236 12.08 10.43 2.54
N PHE A 237 11.44 9.99 3.62
CA PHE A 237 10.70 10.87 4.54
C PHE A 237 11.62 11.96 5.12
N LEU A 238 12.79 11.58 5.64
CA LEU A 238 13.73 12.53 6.22
C LEU A 238 14.31 13.48 5.15
N LEU A 239 14.66 12.95 3.97
CA LEU A 239 15.16 13.76 2.86
C LEU A 239 14.14 14.80 2.41
N SER A 240 12.90 14.37 2.13
CA SER A 240 11.83 15.28 1.72
C SER A 240 11.54 16.32 2.80
N GLY A 241 11.46 15.91 4.07
CA GLY A 241 11.31 16.83 5.20
C GLY A 241 12.46 17.84 5.30
N ALA A 242 13.71 17.42 5.12
CA ALA A 242 14.87 18.30 5.12
C ALA A 242 14.81 19.33 3.97
N VAL A 243 14.38 18.93 2.77
CA VAL A 243 14.21 19.84 1.64
C VAL A 243 13.07 20.83 1.90
N VAL A 244 11.96 20.40 2.49
CA VAL A 244 10.86 21.31 2.89
C VAL A 244 11.35 22.33 3.91
N VAL A 245 12.12 21.89 4.92
CA VAL A 245 12.67 22.77 5.95
C VAL A 245 13.66 23.76 5.35
N ALA A 246 14.63 23.28 4.57
CA ALA A 246 15.62 24.13 3.92
C ALA A 246 14.95 25.14 2.97
N GLY A 247 14.05 24.67 2.11
CA GLY A 247 13.31 25.52 1.18
C GLY A 247 12.46 26.56 1.89
N SER A 248 11.83 26.22 3.01
CA SER A 248 11.02 27.14 3.81
C SER A 248 11.85 28.14 4.64
N LEU A 249 13.09 27.80 4.99
CA LEU A 249 14.01 28.71 5.67
C LEU A 249 14.67 29.70 4.70
N LEU A 250 14.92 29.27 3.47
CA LEU A 250 15.54 30.07 2.41
C LEU A 250 14.55 31.00 1.68
N THR A 251 13.24 30.78 1.83
CA THR A 251 12.18 31.58 1.19
C THR A 251 11.48 32.49 2.20
N PRO A 252 10.85 33.61 1.76
CA PRO A 252 10.18 34.53 2.67
C PRO A 252 9.04 33.83 3.44
N PRO A 253 8.81 34.18 4.72
CA PRO A 253 7.79 33.53 5.52
C PRO A 253 6.37 33.74 4.96
N PRO A 254 5.42 32.82 5.19
CA PRO A 254 4.08 32.94 4.65
C PRO A 254 3.32 34.06 5.37
N HIS A 255 2.39 34.71 4.66
CA HIS A 255 1.59 35.77 5.26
C HIS A 255 0.64 35.19 6.31
N ARG A 256 0.46 35.84 7.48
CA ARG A 256 -0.33 35.29 8.60
C ARG A 256 -1.77 34.89 8.22
N VAL A 257 -2.38 35.61 7.28
CA VAL A 257 -3.72 35.32 6.74
C VAL A 257 -3.79 33.97 6.02
N GLN A 258 -2.69 33.51 5.41
CA GLN A 258 -2.63 32.24 4.70
C GLN A 258 -2.53 31.04 5.64
N ILE A 259 -2.14 31.24 6.90
CA ILE A 259 -1.87 30.18 7.88
C ILE A 259 -3.01 30.09 8.92
N GLU A 260 -3.93 31.05 8.93
CA GLU A 260 -5.04 31.11 9.87
C GLU A 260 -5.90 29.85 9.77
N ASN A 261 -6.11 29.15 10.89
CA ASN A 261 -6.86 27.89 10.98
C ASN A 261 -6.33 26.69 10.18
N LEU A 262 -5.09 26.73 9.67
CA LEU A 262 -4.50 25.60 8.93
C LEU A 262 -3.52 24.77 9.77
N THR A 263 -2.82 25.37 10.72
CA THR A 263 -1.83 24.68 11.55
C THR A 263 -2.38 24.42 12.95
N TRP A 264 -1.86 23.40 13.63
CA TRP A 264 -2.28 23.05 15.00
C TRP A 264 -2.20 24.25 15.96
N TRP A 265 -1.21 25.12 15.75
CA TRP A 265 -0.94 26.28 16.59
C TRP A 265 -1.73 27.54 16.22
N THR A 266 -2.24 27.61 14.98
CA THR A 266 -3.04 28.75 14.47
C THR A 266 -4.54 28.44 14.41
N LEU A 267 -4.95 27.32 15.00
CA LEU A 267 -6.34 26.94 15.14
C LEU A 267 -7.02 27.92 16.11
N SER A 268 -7.65 28.96 15.55
CA SER A 268 -8.53 29.85 16.29
C SER A 268 -9.79 29.07 16.68
N GLN A 269 -10.12 29.09 17.97
CA GLN A 269 -11.36 28.51 18.48
C GLN A 269 -12.61 29.34 18.12
N ASP A 270 -12.48 30.39 17.30
CA ASP A 270 -13.55 31.35 17.08
C ASP A 270 -14.55 30.85 16.02
N PRO A 271 -15.76 30.38 16.40
CA PRO A 271 -16.69 29.69 15.50
C PRO A 271 -17.24 30.61 14.39
N ARG A 272 -16.99 31.91 14.49
CA ARG A 272 -17.56 32.96 13.64
C ARG A 272 -16.79 33.20 12.34
N LEU A 273 -15.51 32.85 12.28
CA LEU A 273 -14.64 33.05 11.11
C LEU A 273 -14.75 31.91 10.08
N GLY A 274 -15.00 30.67 10.52
CA GLY A 274 -15.26 29.53 9.64
C GLY A 274 -16.53 29.66 8.79
N ALA A 275 -17.47 30.52 9.20
CA ALA A 275 -18.71 30.79 8.47
C ALA A 275 -18.53 31.68 7.23
N LYS A 276 -17.38 32.36 7.07
CA LYS A 276 -17.13 33.26 5.92
C LYS A 276 -16.30 32.63 4.80
N ALA A 277 -15.55 31.57 5.08
CA ALA A 277 -14.75 30.85 4.06
C ALA A 277 -15.56 29.79 3.29
N GLY A 278 -16.72 29.38 3.81
CA GLY A 278 -17.68 28.53 3.12
C GLY A 278 -18.98 29.30 2.92
N THR A 279 -19.32 29.60 1.68
CA THR A 279 -20.67 30.00 1.28
C THR A 279 -21.72 29.11 1.96
N ALA A 280 -22.60 29.75 2.74
CA ALA A 280 -23.93 29.31 3.15
C ALA A 280 -24.11 27.84 3.61
N GLN A 281 -24.45 27.69 4.90
CA GLN A 281 -25.05 26.51 5.53
C GLN A 281 -24.09 25.35 5.83
N ALA A 282 -23.44 25.37 6.99
CA ALA A 282 -23.01 24.14 7.68
C ALA A 282 -24.04 23.79 8.76
N PRO A 283 -25.10 23.00 8.46
CA PRO A 283 -26.11 22.69 9.46
C PRO A 283 -25.63 21.55 10.37
N GLN A 284 -26.08 21.60 11.62
CA GLN A 284 -25.97 20.67 12.75
C GLN A 284 -25.89 19.15 12.46
N LYS A 285 -26.27 18.69 11.26
CA LYS A 285 -26.16 17.29 10.80
C LYS A 285 -24.71 16.77 10.77
N HIS A 286 -23.71 17.62 10.50
CA HIS A 286 -22.32 17.19 10.43
C HIS A 286 -21.74 16.73 11.78
N ALA A 287 -22.19 17.31 12.90
CA ALA A 287 -21.68 16.96 14.23
C ALA A 287 -22.09 15.56 14.69
N PHE A 288 -23.30 15.11 14.33
CA PHE A 288 -23.78 13.76 14.64
C PHE A 288 -23.01 12.69 13.86
N TRP A 289 -22.89 12.87 12.54
CA TRP A 289 -22.14 11.95 11.69
C TRP A 289 -20.64 11.95 12.01
N ALA A 290 -20.06 13.11 12.36
CA ALA A 290 -18.68 13.18 12.82
C ALA A 290 -18.46 12.35 14.10
N ARG A 291 -19.38 12.39 15.06
CA ARG A 291 -19.31 11.56 16.28
C ARG A 291 -19.40 10.07 15.96
N ILE A 292 -20.29 9.67 15.04
CA ILE A 292 -20.40 8.29 14.58
C ILE A 292 -19.12 7.84 13.87
N CYS A 293 -18.56 8.66 12.98
CA CYS A 293 -17.30 8.38 12.30
C CYS A 293 -16.15 8.25 13.31
N CYS A 294 -16.04 9.15 14.29
CA CYS A 294 -15.04 9.05 15.35
C CYS A 294 -15.19 7.77 16.17
N PHE A 295 -16.42 7.42 16.57
CA PHE A 295 -16.66 6.18 17.32
C PHE A 295 -16.29 4.94 16.50
N ASN A 296 -16.73 4.87 15.24
CA ASN A 296 -16.38 3.78 14.34
C ASN A 296 -14.87 3.70 14.09
N ALA A 297 -14.18 4.84 13.95
CA ALA A 297 -12.73 4.89 13.78
C ALA A 297 -11.99 4.37 15.02
N ILE A 298 -12.41 4.77 16.23
CA ILE A 298 -11.85 4.29 17.49
C ILE A 298 -12.09 2.78 17.63
N LEU A 299 -13.32 2.31 17.36
CA LEU A 299 -13.65 0.89 17.40
C LEU A 299 -12.76 0.09 16.45
N LEU A 300 -12.60 0.54 15.20
CA LEU A 300 -11.74 -0.10 14.21
C LEU A 300 -10.27 -0.12 14.65
N MET A 301 -9.76 0.98 15.22
CA MET A 301 -8.40 1.00 15.78
C MET A 301 -8.25 0.02 16.95
N CYS A 302 -9.18 0.00 17.90
CA CYS A 302 -9.15 -0.94 19.03
C CYS A 302 -9.16 -2.39 18.56
N VAL A 303 -10.01 -2.71 17.58
CA VAL A 303 -10.08 -4.05 16.98
C VAL A 303 -8.77 -4.39 16.28
N ASN A 304 -8.19 -3.47 15.50
CA ASN A 304 -6.93 -3.68 14.81
C ASN A 304 -5.76 -3.89 15.79
N ILE A 305 -5.66 -3.06 16.82
CA ILE A 305 -4.66 -3.18 17.89
C ILE A 305 -4.83 -4.51 18.64
N PHE A 306 -6.07 -4.90 18.96
CA PHE A 306 -6.36 -6.18 19.59
C PHE A 306 -5.89 -7.35 18.72
N PHE A 307 -6.23 -7.35 17.44
CA PHE A 307 -5.78 -8.40 16.52
C PHE A 307 -4.27 -8.40 16.34
N TYR A 308 -3.65 -7.23 16.27
CA TYR A 308 -2.21 -7.12 16.20
C TYR A 308 -1.56 -7.69 17.47
N ALA A 309 -2.02 -7.32 18.67
CA ALA A 309 -1.49 -7.84 19.92
C ALA A 309 -1.78 -9.34 20.15
N TYR A 310 -2.86 -9.86 19.55
CA TYR A 310 -3.22 -11.28 19.64
C TYR A 310 -2.41 -12.16 18.66
N PHE A 311 -2.07 -11.63 17.49
CA PHE A 311 -1.37 -12.36 16.42
C PHE A 311 0.12 -12.01 16.25
N ALA A 312 0.62 -10.96 16.90
CA ALA A 312 2.06 -10.64 17.00
C ALA A 312 2.73 -11.44 18.11
#